data_AF-A0A923XE96-F1
#
_entry.id   AF-A0A923XE96-F1
#
_cell.length_a   1.000
_cell.length_b   1.000
_cell.length_c   1.000
_cell.angle_alpha   90.00
_cell.angle_beta   90.00
_cell.angle_gamma   90.00
#
_symmetry.space_group_name_H-M   'P 1'
#
loop_
_entity.id
_entity.type
_entity.pdbx_description
1 polymer ?
#
loop_
_entity_poly.entity_id
_entity_poly.type
_entity_poly.pdbx_seq_one_letter_code
_entity_poly.pdbx_strand_id
1 'polypeptide(L)'
;MQLKIDDIPAASLALVRRGTAIPAHLLALDGERRFDARRQRAMSRYYLDAGAGGLAVGVHSTQFAIREVGLYEPVLSLAMETARDWEPIGGQR
;
A
#
# COMPACT_ATOMS: atom_id res chain seq x y z
N MET A 1 20.53 8.93 -9.34
CA MET A 1 20.75 7.71 -10.16
C MET A 1 19.42 7.39 -10.84
N GLN A 2 19.41 7.13 -12.14
CA GLN A 2 18.18 6.81 -12.86
C GLN A 2 17.89 5.32 -12.69
N LEU A 3 16.75 4.97 -12.09
CA LEU A 3 16.28 3.59 -11.97
C LEU A 3 15.97 3.04 -13.38
N LYS A 4 16.49 1.85 -13.67
CA LYS A 4 16.22 1.06 -14.87
C LYS A 4 15.20 -0.03 -14.53
N ILE A 5 14.54 -0.57 -15.56
CA ILE A 5 13.58 -1.67 -15.38
C ILE A 5 14.24 -2.91 -14.77
N ASP A 6 15.51 -3.14 -15.09
CA ASP A 6 16.32 -4.26 -14.58
C ASP A 6 16.67 -4.11 -13.09
N ASP A 7 16.48 -2.91 -12.51
CA ASP A 7 16.67 -2.68 -11.07
C ASP A 7 15.44 -3.13 -10.24
N ILE A 8 14.32 -3.45 -10.89
CA ILE A 8 13.09 -3.91 -10.23
C ILE A 8 13.24 -5.40 -9.88
N PRO A 9 12.94 -5.83 -8.64
CA PRO A 9 12.95 -7.25 -8.27
C PRO A 9 12.12 -8.10 -9.24
N ALA A 10 12.68 -9.24 -9.69
CA ALA A 10 12.09 -10.07 -10.73
C ALA A 10 10.64 -10.50 -10.41
N ALA A 11 10.36 -10.83 -9.14
CA ALA A 11 9.00 -11.14 -8.68
C ALA A 11 8.04 -9.97 -8.89
N SER A 12 8.44 -8.75 -8.49
CA SER A 12 7.64 -7.54 -8.68
C SER A 12 7.40 -7.24 -10.15
N LEU A 13 8.43 -7.36 -11.00
CA LEU A 13 8.33 -7.14 -12.43
C LEU A 13 7.37 -8.15 -13.10
N ALA A 14 7.37 -9.41 -12.65
CA ALA A 14 6.44 -10.42 -13.13
C ALA A 14 4.98 -10.08 -12.77
N LEU A 15 4.71 -9.58 -11.55
CA LEU A 15 3.37 -9.13 -11.15
C LEU A 15 2.86 -8.00 -12.07
N VAL A 16 3.72 -7.01 -12.36
CA VAL A 16 3.37 -5.88 -13.22
C VAL A 16 3.12 -6.34 -14.66
N ARG A 17 4.01 -7.18 -15.22
CA ARG A 17 3.90 -7.65 -16.62
C ARG A 17 2.65 -8.49 -16.89
N ARG A 18 2.15 -9.23 -15.90
CA ARG A 18 0.89 -9.99 -16.05
C ARG A 18 -0.39 -9.13 -15.93
N GLY A 19 -0.26 -7.83 -15.66
CA GLY A 19 -1.40 -6.92 -15.54
C GLY A 19 -2.13 -6.98 -14.20
N THR A 20 -1.40 -7.00 -13.07
CA THR A 20 -2.03 -6.98 -11.74
C THR A 20 -2.62 -5.60 -11.37
N ALA A 21 -3.58 -5.59 -10.45
CA ALA A 21 -4.10 -4.37 -9.86
C ALA A 21 -3.19 -3.85 -8.74
N ILE A 22 -2.91 -2.55 -8.75
CA ILE A 22 -2.19 -1.83 -7.70
C ILE A 22 -3.06 -0.62 -7.29
N PRO A 23 -4.02 -0.79 -6.36
CA PRO A 23 -4.91 0.29 -5.96
C PRO A 23 -4.16 1.44 -5.29
N ALA A 24 -4.66 2.65 -5.53
CA ALA A 24 -4.33 3.82 -4.73
C ALA A 24 -4.80 3.59 -3.29
N HIS A 25 -3.85 3.47 -2.36
CA HIS A 25 -4.17 3.13 -0.99
C HIS A 25 -4.74 4.36 -0.27
N LEU A 26 -6.03 4.29 0.05
CA LEU A 26 -6.74 5.36 0.76
C LEU A 26 -6.16 5.58 2.16
N LEU A 27 -6.22 6.83 2.63
CA LEU A 27 -5.92 7.20 4.01
C LEU A 27 -7.17 7.04 4.86
N ALA A 28 -7.09 6.22 5.89
CA ALA A 28 -8.12 6.06 6.89
C ALA A 28 -7.99 7.15 7.96
N LEU A 29 -9.07 7.91 8.13
CA LEU A 29 -9.20 8.91 9.18
C LEU A 29 -10.38 8.55 10.10
N ASP A 30 -10.28 8.94 11.37
CA ASP A 30 -11.40 8.89 12.31
C ASP A 30 -12.35 10.10 12.14
N GLY A 31 -13.39 10.17 12.98
CA GLY A 31 -14.37 11.27 12.93
C GLY A 31 -13.79 12.64 13.25
N GLU A 32 -12.60 12.71 13.86
CA GLU A 32 -11.88 13.94 14.18
C GLU A 32 -10.80 14.27 13.12
N ARG A 33 -10.78 13.53 12.01
CA ARG A 33 -9.81 13.64 10.90
C ARG A 33 -8.38 13.29 11.31
N ARG A 34 -8.20 12.45 12.34
CA ARG A 34 -6.88 11.91 12.73
C ARG A 34 -6.65 10.56 12.07
N PHE A 35 -5.39 10.21 11.87
CA PHE A 35 -5.00 8.93 11.27
C PHE A 35 -5.53 7.74 12.10
N ASP A 36 -6.35 6.89 11.48
CA ASP A 36 -6.88 5.67 12.11
C ASP A 36 -6.05 4.47 11.63
N ALA A 37 -5.00 4.13 12.39
CA ALA A 37 -4.11 3.02 12.07
C ALA A 37 -4.85 1.66 12.02
N ARG A 38 -5.88 1.45 12.85
CA ARG A 38 -6.63 0.20 12.86
C ARG A 38 -7.39 0.01 11.56
N ARG A 39 -8.07 1.05 11.09
CA ARG A 39 -8.80 1.04 9.80
C ARG A 39 -7.85 1.04 8.61
N GLN A 40 -6.70 1.71 8.71
CA GLN A 40 -5.67 1.65 7.66
C GLN A 40 -5.21 0.21 7.43
N ARG A 41 -4.89 -0.54 8.51
CA ARG A 41 -4.56 -1.97 8.42
C ARG A 41 -5.70 -2.78 7.80
N ALA A 42 -6.93 -2.57 8.26
CA ALA A 42 -8.10 -3.28 7.72
C ALA A 42 -8.27 -3.04 6.21
N MET A 43 -8.04 -1.82 5.75
CA MET A 43 -8.07 -1.47 4.32
C MET A 43 -6.95 -2.15 3.53
N SER A 44 -5.72 -2.20 4.06
CA SER A 44 -4.63 -2.95 3.42
C SER A 44 -4.99 -4.43 3.27
N ARG A 45 -5.51 -5.06 4.34
CA ARG A 45 -5.95 -6.47 4.33
C ARG A 45 -7.03 -6.72 3.30
N TYR A 46 -8.03 -5.84 3.24
CA TYR A 46 -9.10 -5.93 2.24
C TYR A 46 -8.56 -5.95 0.81
N TYR A 47 -7.62 -5.05 0.46
CA TYR A 47 -7.05 -5.05 -0.89
C TYR A 47 -6.22 -6.30 -1.18
N LEU A 48 -5.49 -6.81 -0.18
CA LEU A 48 -4.71 -8.04 -0.30
C LEU A 48 -5.64 -9.26 -0.50
N ASP A 49 -6.69 -9.36 0.31
CA ASP A 49 -7.72 -10.42 0.19
C ASP A 49 -8.48 -10.34 -1.14
N ALA A 50 -8.62 -9.14 -1.71
CA ALA A 50 -9.19 -8.93 -3.05
C ALA A 50 -8.24 -9.33 -4.19
N GLY A 51 -7.02 -9.78 -3.90
CA GLY A 51 -6.04 -10.22 -4.90
C GLY A 51 -5.21 -9.08 -5.52
N ALA A 52 -5.12 -7.93 -4.87
CA ALA A 52 -4.22 -6.86 -5.33
C ALA A 52 -2.77 -7.33 -5.30
N GLY A 53 -2.03 -7.09 -6.39
CA GLY A 53 -0.61 -7.43 -6.48
C GLY A 53 0.33 -6.43 -5.81
N GLY A 54 -0.22 -5.35 -5.24
CA GLY A 54 0.53 -4.33 -4.50
C GLY A 54 -0.36 -3.19 -4.05
N LEU A 55 0.19 -2.24 -3.29
CA LEU A 55 -0.53 -1.07 -2.78
C LEU A 55 0.25 0.19 -3.14
N ALA A 56 -0.39 1.17 -3.77
CA ALA A 56 0.22 2.46 -4.08
C ALA A 56 -0.04 3.45 -2.94
N VAL A 57 0.94 3.63 -2.06
CA VAL A 57 0.80 4.42 -0.83
C VAL A 57 1.29 5.86 -1.02
N GLY A 58 0.54 6.84 -0.50
CA GLY A 58 0.92 8.25 -0.58
C GLY A 58 0.84 8.85 -1.99
N VAL A 59 -0.10 8.37 -2.80
CA VAL A 59 -0.41 8.87 -4.16
C VAL A 59 -1.39 10.05 -4.14
N HIS A 60 -1.73 10.60 -5.31
CA HIS A 60 -2.46 11.87 -5.52
C HIS A 60 -3.57 12.23 -4.51
N SER A 61 -4.39 11.27 -4.04
CA SER A 61 -5.46 11.51 -3.07
C SER A 61 -4.97 11.89 -1.66
N THR A 62 -3.71 11.61 -1.33
CA THR A 62 -3.13 11.79 0.01
C THR A 62 -1.74 12.45 0.00
N GLN A 63 -1.06 12.48 -1.17
CA GLN A 63 0.37 12.74 -1.34
C GLN A 63 0.91 13.99 -0.64
N PHE A 64 0.28 15.15 -0.80
CA PHE A 64 0.77 16.40 -0.20
C PHE A 64 0.33 16.55 1.26
N ALA A 65 -0.96 16.35 1.50
CA ALA A 65 -1.55 16.55 2.82
C ALA A 65 -0.89 15.69 3.91
N ILE A 66 -0.55 14.42 3.63
CA ILE A 66 0.09 13.57 4.63
C ILE A 66 1.56 13.89 4.86
N ARG A 67 2.25 14.49 3.88
CA ARG A 67 3.67 14.85 4.02
C ARG A 67 3.84 16.06 4.92
N GLU A 68 2.96 17.06 4.76
CA GLU A 68 2.98 18.29 5.55
C GLU A 68 2.77 18.04 7.05
N VAL A 69 1.98 17.03 7.41
CA VAL A 69 1.69 16.67 8.81
C VAL A 69 2.52 15.49 9.31
N GLY A 70 3.57 15.07 8.59
CA GLY A 70 4.47 14.00 9.03
C GLY A 70 3.87 12.58 9.02
N LEU A 71 2.77 12.37 8.30
CA LEU A 71 2.09 11.07 8.21
C LEU A 71 2.61 10.16 7.08
N TYR A 72 3.46 10.66 6.16
CA TYR A 72 3.94 9.84 5.05
C TYR A 72 4.68 8.57 5.50
N GLU A 73 5.65 8.71 6.40
CA GLU A 73 6.39 7.56 6.96
C GLU A 73 5.47 6.62 7.76
N PRO A 74 4.66 7.10 8.74
CA PRO A 74 3.73 6.25 9.47
C PRO A 74 2.79 5.43 8.58
N VAL A 75 2.23 6.05 7.54
CA VAL A 75 1.30 5.37 6.62
C VAL A 75 2.04 4.35 5.75
N LEU A 76 3.23 4.70 5.24
CA LEU A 76 4.04 3.79 4.42
C LEU A 76 4.52 2.57 5.21
N SER A 77 5.03 2.79 6.42
CA SER A 77 5.49 1.71 7.31
C SER A 77 4.35 0.78 7.67
N LEU A 78 3.19 1.33 8.07
CA LEU A 78 2.03 0.53 8.44
C LEU A 78 1.50 -0.34 7.29
N ALA A 79 1.47 0.19 6.07
CA ALA A 79 1.06 -0.57 4.89
C ALA A 79 2.05 -1.72 4.60
N MET A 80 3.36 -1.46 4.72
CA MET A 80 4.40 -2.47 4.53
C MET A 80 4.35 -3.57 5.60
N GLU A 81 4.23 -3.19 6.87
CA GLU A 81 4.06 -4.14 7.99
C GLU A 81 2.84 -5.02 7.76
N THR A 82 1.69 -4.42 7.43
CA THR A 82 0.46 -5.18 7.19
C THR A 82 0.59 -6.12 6.00
N ALA A 83 1.23 -5.69 4.91
CA ALA A 83 1.47 -6.53 3.74
C ALA A 83 2.46 -7.68 4.01
N ARG A 84 3.33 -7.56 5.02
CA ARG A 84 4.23 -8.65 5.45
C ARG A 84 3.54 -9.63 6.39
N ASP A 85 2.73 -9.12 7.30
CA ASP A 85 2.13 -9.91 8.39
C ASP A 85 0.81 -10.58 8.00
N TRP A 86 0.11 -10.08 6.97
CA TRP A 86 -1.20 -10.59 6.58
C TRP A 86 -1.14 -11.67 5.51
N GLU A 87 -1.56 -12.89 5.83
CA GLU A 87 -1.78 -13.94 4.84
C GLU A 87 -3.16 -13.73 4.18
N PRO A 88 -3.22 -13.49 2.85
CA PRO A 88 -4.49 -13.27 2.18
C PRO A 88 -5.34 -14.55 2.11
N ILE A 89 -6.65 -14.40 2.02
CA ILE A 89 -7.57 -15.51 1.79
C ILE A 89 -7.13 -16.33 0.56
N GLY A 90 -6.94 -17.64 0.75
CA GLY A 90 -6.47 -18.55 -0.31
C GLY A 90 -4.95 -18.76 -0.36
N GLY A 91 -4.17 -18.11 0.51
CA GLY A 91 -2.75 -18.42 0.75
C GLY A 91 -1.80 -18.13 -0.43
N GLN A 92 -2.26 -17.42 -1.47
CA GLN A 92 -1.42 -17.06 -2.61
C GLN A 92 -0.77 -15.68 -2.36
N ARG A 93 0.57 -15.64 -2.35
CA ARG A 93 1.37 -14.41 -2.45
C ARG A 93 2.25 -14.44 -3.69
#